data_AF-A0A023FUT3-F1
#
_entry.id   AF-A0A023FUT3-F1
#
_cell.length_a   1.000
_cell.length_b   1.000
_cell.length_c   1.000
_cell.angle_alpha   90.00
_cell.angle_beta   90.00
_cell.angle_gamma   90.00
#
_symmetry.space_group_name_H-M   'P 1'
#
loop_
_entity.id
_entity.type
_entity.pdbx_description
1 polymer ?
#
loop_
_entity_poly.entity_id
_entity_poly.type
_entity_poly.pdbx_seq_one_letter_code
_entity_poly.pdbx_strand_id
1 'polypeptide(L)'
;KKIVFGDDIDIDDDGFVYISEASNKWPLKKIMYTVLEHENTGRILKFDPKTYKTTVLMKNLHLPNGVQISHDKKSLLVCELCMHRILKYHLKGPKQGQTEVFVDNLPGEPDNIRPSKRGGYWVAFARGHSPNDTNFIDYLIRYPFVRKATIRLVYLVGTALKSATGFYSSPAIKDLAAQFENGWILYEAVPQYGLVVELGADGKILRSFHSPKYKIHMLSEVLEHDGYLYLGSYRNPFLGRIKL
;
A
#
# COMPACT_ATOMS: atom_id res chain seq x y z
N LYS A 1 1.37 15.61 -15.49
CA LYS A 1 0.91 14.23 -15.86
C LYS A 1 -0.22 13.86 -14.93
N LYS A 2 -1.29 13.23 -15.43
CA LYS A 2 -2.43 12.75 -14.63
C LYS A 2 -1.94 11.70 -13.61
N ILE A 3 -2.50 11.70 -12.40
CA ILE A 3 -2.28 10.66 -11.40
C ILE A 3 -2.99 9.39 -11.87
N VAL A 4 -2.28 8.25 -11.89
CA VAL A 4 -2.85 6.97 -12.36
C VAL A 4 -3.42 6.15 -11.20
N PHE A 5 -2.64 5.98 -10.14
CA PHE A 5 -3.04 5.31 -8.90
C PHE A 5 -2.59 6.18 -7.72
N GLY A 6 -3.44 7.12 -7.32
CA GLY A 6 -3.29 7.84 -6.05
C GLY A 6 -3.84 6.99 -4.91
N ASP A 7 -3.13 6.94 -3.79
CA ASP A 7 -3.47 6.04 -2.67
C ASP A 7 -3.80 6.80 -1.39
N ASP A 8 -2.86 7.61 -0.90
CA ASP A 8 -2.99 8.35 0.35
C ASP A 8 -2.58 9.83 0.21
N ILE A 9 -3.04 10.65 1.15
CA ILE A 9 -2.70 12.07 1.22
C ILE A 9 -2.47 12.54 2.66
N ASP A 10 -1.65 13.57 2.81
CA ASP A 10 -1.57 14.36 4.05
C ASP A 10 -1.41 15.86 3.71
N ILE A 11 -1.78 16.74 4.63
CA ILE A 11 -1.84 18.20 4.40
C ILE A 11 -1.04 18.91 5.49
N ASP A 12 -0.14 19.81 5.09
CA ASP A 12 0.60 20.64 6.05
C ASP A 12 -0.16 21.90 6.48
N ASP A 13 0.36 22.59 7.49
CA ASP A 13 -0.26 23.80 8.05
C ASP A 13 -0.31 24.97 7.06
N ASP A 14 0.52 24.94 6.00
CA ASP A 14 0.54 25.94 4.92
C ASP A 14 -0.52 25.64 3.83
N GLY A 15 -1.16 24.46 3.92
CA GLY A 15 -2.19 23.96 3.02
C GLY A 15 -1.64 23.19 1.81
N PHE A 16 -0.36 22.83 1.79
CA PHE A 16 0.17 21.96 0.74
C PHE A 16 -0.29 20.53 0.95
N VAL A 17 -0.70 19.89 -0.15
CA VAL A 17 -1.16 18.49 -0.15
C VAL A 17 -0.04 17.60 -0.63
N TYR A 18 0.33 16.61 0.17
CA TYR A 18 1.26 15.55 -0.16
C TYR A 18 0.46 14.34 -0.60
N ILE A 19 0.80 13.76 -1.75
CA ILE A 19 0.03 12.67 -2.37
C ILE A 19 0.98 11.53 -2.69
N SER A 20 0.66 10.32 -2.25
CA SER A 20 1.27 9.12 -2.81
C SER A 20 0.59 8.72 -4.10
N GLU A 21 1.40 8.57 -5.14
CA GLU A 21 1.01 7.83 -6.34
C GLU A 21 1.73 6.49 -6.31
N ALA A 22 1.00 5.43 -5.94
CA ALA A 22 1.50 4.07 -5.81
C ALA A 22 2.09 3.54 -7.14
N SER A 23 1.48 3.90 -8.26
CA SER A 23 2.00 3.60 -9.60
C SER A 23 1.58 4.66 -10.60
N ASN A 24 2.51 5.06 -11.47
CA ASN A 24 2.19 5.90 -12.63
C ASN A 24 1.95 5.09 -13.90
N LYS A 25 2.00 3.75 -13.80
CA LYS A 25 1.81 2.79 -14.89
C LYS A 25 0.48 2.05 -14.78
N TRP A 26 0.15 1.52 -13.61
CA TRP A 26 -1.02 0.66 -13.39
C TRP A 26 -2.03 1.33 -12.46
N PRO A 27 -3.33 1.34 -12.80
CA PRO A 27 -4.38 1.82 -11.88
C PRO A 27 -4.61 0.81 -10.74
N LEU A 28 -5.27 1.23 -9.65
CA LEU A 28 -5.59 0.39 -8.48
C LEU A 28 -6.19 -0.98 -8.84
N LYS A 29 -7.12 -1.04 -9.80
CA LYS A 29 -7.73 -2.31 -10.24
C LYS A 29 -6.72 -3.33 -10.80
N LYS A 30 -5.49 -2.92 -11.10
CA LYS A 30 -4.37 -3.73 -11.57
C LYS A 30 -3.23 -3.78 -10.54
N ILE A 31 -3.52 -3.60 -9.25
CA ILE A 31 -2.51 -3.63 -8.16
C ILE A 31 -1.61 -4.87 -8.21
N MET A 32 -2.15 -6.04 -8.58
CA MET A 32 -1.35 -7.27 -8.72
C MET A 32 -0.28 -7.19 -9.81
N TYR A 33 -0.48 -6.35 -10.83
CA TYR A 33 0.57 -6.07 -11.82
C TYR A 33 1.70 -5.26 -11.20
N THR A 34 1.38 -4.24 -10.41
CA THR A 34 2.38 -3.44 -9.68
C THR A 34 3.21 -4.32 -8.75
N VAL A 35 2.55 -5.20 -7.98
CA VAL A 35 3.22 -6.12 -7.03
C VAL A 35 4.10 -7.15 -7.76
N LEU A 36 3.55 -7.87 -8.76
CA LEU A 36 4.27 -8.98 -9.41
C LEU A 36 5.30 -8.53 -10.45
N GLU A 37 5.08 -7.42 -11.15
CA GLU A 37 6.15 -6.82 -11.95
C GLU A 37 7.22 -6.19 -11.06
N HIS A 38 6.86 -5.84 -9.81
CA HIS A 38 7.71 -5.17 -8.84
C HIS A 38 8.36 -3.93 -9.43
N GLU A 39 7.53 -3.18 -10.15
CA GLU A 39 7.91 -1.96 -10.82
C GLU A 39 8.07 -0.82 -9.79
N ASN A 40 8.82 0.22 -10.15
CA ASN A 40 9.18 1.30 -9.25
C ASN A 40 8.73 2.67 -9.73
N THR A 41 7.66 2.76 -10.49
CA THR A 41 7.17 4.01 -11.07
C THR A 41 6.43 4.90 -10.06
N GLY A 42 6.26 4.44 -8.82
CA GLY A 42 5.63 5.19 -7.74
C GLY A 42 6.35 6.49 -7.41
N ARG A 43 5.58 7.48 -6.95
CA ARG A 43 6.03 8.86 -6.70
C ARG A 43 5.33 9.46 -5.50
N ILE A 44 6.01 10.41 -4.85
CA ILE A 44 5.37 11.35 -3.92
C ILE A 44 5.28 12.70 -4.58
N LEU A 45 4.10 13.29 -4.55
CA LEU A 45 3.77 14.57 -5.15
C LEU A 45 3.46 15.60 -4.07
N LYS A 46 3.87 16.84 -4.29
CA LYS A 46 3.43 18.01 -3.53
C LYS A 46 2.56 18.87 -4.43
N PHE A 47 1.31 19.08 -4.03
CA PHE A 47 0.35 19.93 -4.71
C PHE A 47 0.11 21.20 -3.89
N ASP A 48 0.13 22.34 -4.57
CA ASP A 48 -0.22 23.64 -4.01
C ASP A 48 -1.63 24.03 -4.49
N PRO A 49 -2.66 24.00 -3.62
CA PRO A 49 -4.02 24.37 -3.98
C PRO A 49 -4.18 25.84 -4.39
N LYS A 50 -3.26 26.74 -4.00
CA LYS A 50 -3.33 28.17 -4.32
C LYS A 50 -2.84 28.45 -5.74
N THR A 51 -1.79 27.75 -6.17
CA THR A 51 -1.17 27.93 -7.50
C THR A 51 -1.50 26.83 -8.50
N TYR A 52 -2.19 25.78 -8.07
CA TYR A 52 -2.47 24.55 -8.83
C TYR A 52 -1.20 23.84 -9.34
N LYS A 53 -0.03 24.15 -8.78
CA LYS A 53 1.24 23.56 -9.19
C LYS A 53 1.46 22.24 -8.46
N THR A 54 1.88 21.22 -9.21
CA THR A 54 2.32 19.94 -8.67
C THR A 54 3.82 19.76 -8.87
N THR A 55 4.54 19.37 -7.82
CA THR A 55 5.97 19.05 -7.83
C THR A 55 6.18 17.61 -7.43
N VAL A 56 7.07 16.88 -8.11
CA VAL A 56 7.47 15.52 -7.69
C VAL A 56 8.57 15.65 -6.64
N LEU A 57 8.33 15.17 -5.43
CA LEU A 57 9.31 15.16 -4.34
C LEU A 57 10.17 13.90 -4.35
N MET A 58 9.55 12.76 -4.60
CA MET A 58 10.20 11.44 -4.64
C MET A 58 9.75 10.68 -5.89
N LYS A 59 10.65 9.86 -6.43
CA LYS A 59 10.43 9.01 -7.61
C LYS A 59 11.14 7.68 -7.43
N ASN A 60 10.87 6.74 -8.33
CA ASN A 60 11.49 5.42 -8.34
C ASN A 60 11.12 4.57 -7.11
N LEU A 61 9.90 4.74 -6.59
CA LEU A 61 9.39 4.03 -5.41
C LEU A 61 8.58 2.80 -5.82
N HIS A 62 8.74 1.72 -5.07
CA HIS A 62 8.04 0.46 -5.26
C HIS A 62 6.74 0.46 -4.45
N LEU A 63 5.66 0.93 -5.09
CA LEU A 63 4.32 0.94 -4.52
C LEU A 63 4.25 1.73 -3.18
N PRO A 64 4.53 3.05 -3.19
CA PRO A 64 4.33 3.88 -2.01
C PRO A 64 2.84 4.01 -1.68
N ASN A 65 2.44 3.53 -0.50
CA ASN A 65 1.06 3.58 -0.01
C ASN A 65 0.84 4.81 0.86
N GLY A 66 1.03 4.68 2.17
CA GLY A 66 0.74 5.73 3.14
C GLY A 66 1.73 6.88 3.13
N VAL A 67 1.23 8.09 3.38
CA VAL A 67 2.05 9.26 3.72
C VAL A 67 1.59 9.90 5.02
N GLN A 68 2.56 10.39 5.80
CA GLN A 68 2.27 11.09 7.05
C GLN A 68 3.36 12.12 7.36
N ILE A 69 2.98 13.38 7.50
CA ILE A 69 3.87 14.42 7.99
C ILE A 69 4.24 14.08 9.44
N SER A 70 5.53 14.16 9.75
CA SER A 70 6.06 13.87 11.08
C SER A 70 5.49 14.81 12.15
N HIS A 71 5.51 14.38 13.41
CA HIS A 71 5.05 15.19 14.56
C HIS A 71 5.67 16.59 14.59
N ASP A 72 6.96 16.71 14.27
CA ASP A 72 7.70 17.98 14.25
C ASP A 72 7.51 18.80 12.95
N LYS A 73 6.71 18.30 12.01
CA LYS A 73 6.41 18.94 10.71
C LYS A 73 7.62 19.19 9.82
N LYS A 74 8.74 18.51 10.07
CA LYS A 74 9.99 18.67 9.29
C LYS A 74 10.20 17.59 8.25
N SER A 75 9.46 16.49 8.31
CA SER A 75 9.62 15.36 7.41
C SER A 75 8.28 14.78 6.97
N LEU A 76 8.30 14.05 5.87
CA LEU A 76 7.21 13.21 5.41
C LEU A 76 7.65 11.75 5.55
N LEU A 77 6.85 10.95 6.25
CA LEU A 77 7.00 9.51 6.31
C LEU A 77 6.24 8.88 5.16
N VAL A 78 6.82 7.85 4.54
CA VAL A 78 6.26 7.19 3.35
C VAL A 78 6.38 5.68 3.52
N CYS A 79 5.26 4.99 3.58
CA CYS A 79 5.24 3.52 3.55
C CYS A 79 5.49 3.02 2.13
N GLU A 80 6.59 2.30 1.91
CA GLU A 80 6.91 1.68 0.62
C GLU A 80 6.56 0.20 0.68
N LEU A 81 5.35 -0.14 0.23
CA LEU A 81 4.70 -1.41 0.48
C LEU A 81 5.55 -2.59 0.02
N CYS A 82 5.98 -2.58 -1.24
CA CYS A 82 6.72 -3.69 -1.84
C CYS A 82 8.15 -3.83 -1.31
N MET A 83 8.63 -2.89 -0.49
CA MET A 83 9.96 -2.90 0.11
C MET A 83 9.92 -3.14 1.63
N HIS A 84 8.73 -3.34 2.21
CA HIS A 84 8.54 -3.60 3.65
C HIS A 84 9.23 -2.57 4.55
N ARG A 85 9.18 -1.29 4.17
CA ARG A 85 9.90 -0.23 4.86
C ARG A 85 9.13 1.08 4.89
N ILE A 86 9.59 1.98 5.75
CA ILE A 86 9.12 3.36 5.83
C ILE A 86 10.31 4.28 5.55
N LEU A 87 10.14 5.17 4.59
CA LEU A 87 11.10 6.21 4.24
C LEU A 87 10.77 7.51 4.98
N LYS A 88 11.79 8.31 5.26
CA LYS A 88 11.66 9.68 5.77
C LYS A 88 12.25 10.65 4.75
N TYR A 89 11.40 11.48 4.18
CA TYR A 89 11.78 12.59 3.30
C TYR A 89 11.84 13.89 4.09
N HIS A 90 12.97 14.59 4.06
CA HIS A 90 13.15 15.83 4.80
C HIS A 90 12.52 17.01 4.05
N LEU A 91 11.43 17.56 4.60
CA LEU A 91 10.72 18.72 4.06
C LEU A 91 11.40 20.04 4.40
N LYS A 92 12.03 20.12 5.57
CA LYS A 92 12.64 21.34 6.14
C LYS A 92 14.00 21.01 6.77
N GLY A 93 14.82 22.03 6.98
CA GLY A 93 16.11 21.93 7.70
C GLY A 93 17.31 21.54 6.81
N PRO A 94 18.48 21.28 7.40
CA PRO A 94 19.74 21.10 6.64
C PRO A 94 19.75 19.91 5.68
N LYS A 95 18.93 18.89 5.94
CA LYS A 95 18.76 17.71 5.09
C LYS A 95 17.63 17.86 4.06
N GLN A 96 17.03 19.05 3.90
CA GLN A 96 15.88 19.25 3.01
C GLN A 96 16.10 18.64 1.62
N GLY A 97 15.11 17.88 1.14
CA GLY A 97 15.16 17.17 -0.12
C GLY A 97 15.84 15.79 -0.08
N GLN A 98 16.51 15.45 1.02
CA GLN A 98 17.12 14.12 1.21
C GLN A 98 16.10 13.11 1.74
N THR A 99 16.35 11.84 1.46
CA THR A 99 15.56 10.69 1.94
C THR A 99 16.46 9.75 2.73
N GLU A 100 15.98 9.25 3.85
CA GLU A 100 16.62 8.18 4.61
C GLU A 100 15.60 7.09 4.98
N VAL A 101 16.08 5.89 5.31
CA VAL A 101 15.22 4.82 5.81
C VAL A 101 14.87 5.12 7.26
N PHE A 102 13.58 5.14 7.59
CA PHE A 102 13.08 5.33 8.96
C PHE A 102 12.90 4.00 9.67
N VAL A 103 12.25 3.05 9.02
CA VAL A 103 12.08 1.67 9.50
C VAL A 103 12.30 0.72 8.33
N ASP A 104 13.01 -0.37 8.56
CA ASP A 104 13.27 -1.40 7.56
C ASP A 104 12.82 -2.78 8.08
N ASN A 105 12.70 -3.76 7.19
CA ASN A 105 12.32 -5.14 7.53
C ASN A 105 11.03 -5.23 8.38
N LEU A 106 9.99 -4.48 8.00
CA LEU A 106 8.70 -4.59 8.67
C LEU A 106 8.09 -6.00 8.51
N PRO A 107 7.29 -6.46 9.49
CA PRO A 107 6.71 -7.81 9.53
C PRO A 107 5.53 -8.02 8.55
N GLY A 108 5.57 -7.38 7.39
CA GLY A 108 4.55 -7.44 6.36
C GLY A 108 4.61 -6.27 5.39
N GLU A 109 3.60 -6.15 4.54
CA GLU A 109 3.38 -5.07 3.59
C GLU A 109 2.74 -3.84 4.27
N PRO A 110 3.49 -2.76 4.58
CA PRO A 110 2.93 -1.58 5.22
C PRO A 110 2.01 -0.81 4.28
N ASP A 111 0.91 -0.31 4.83
CA ASP A 111 -0.09 0.50 4.15
C ASP A 111 -0.11 1.92 4.76
N ASN A 112 -1.25 2.49 5.16
CA ASN A 112 -1.27 3.81 5.78
C ASN A 112 -0.58 3.87 7.15
N ILE A 113 0.09 5.00 7.38
CA ILE A 113 0.76 5.37 8.63
C ILE A 113 0.06 6.60 9.22
N ARG A 114 -0.25 6.57 10.51
CA ARG A 114 -0.93 7.67 11.22
C ARG A 114 -0.28 7.97 12.57
N PRO A 115 -0.43 9.19 13.12
CA PRO A 115 0.18 9.54 14.39
C PRO A 115 -0.46 8.73 15.52
N SER A 116 0.37 8.21 16.44
CA SER A 116 -0.14 7.72 17.72
C SER A 116 -0.19 8.85 18.73
N LYS A 117 -1.22 8.84 19.59
CA LYS A 117 -1.35 9.80 20.71
C LYS A 117 -0.24 9.66 21.76
N ARG A 118 0.58 8.60 21.71
CA ARG A 118 1.77 8.38 22.57
C ARG A 118 3.08 8.92 21.97
N GLY A 119 3.02 9.68 20.88
CA GLY A 119 4.20 10.31 20.24
C GLY A 119 4.90 9.44 19.19
N GLY A 120 4.36 8.26 18.92
CA GLY A 120 4.80 7.34 17.87
C GLY A 120 3.91 7.39 16.62
N TYR A 121 3.85 6.27 15.90
CA TYR A 121 3.00 6.10 14.72
C TYR A 121 2.33 4.74 14.70
N TRP A 122 1.06 4.70 14.30
CA TRP A 122 0.39 3.47 13.91
C TRP A 122 0.63 3.18 12.44
N VAL A 123 0.81 1.91 12.10
CA VAL A 123 0.97 1.44 10.73
C VAL A 123 0.00 0.29 10.49
N ALA A 124 -0.91 0.48 9.55
CA ALA A 124 -1.75 -0.60 9.02
C ALA A 124 -0.95 -1.43 8.03
N PHE A 125 -1.32 -2.71 7.87
CA PHE A 125 -0.66 -3.61 6.94
C PHE A 125 -1.68 -4.23 5.97
N ALA A 126 -1.42 -4.03 4.67
CA ALA A 126 -2.17 -4.67 3.59
C ALA A 126 -2.08 -6.20 3.68
N ARG A 127 -0.95 -6.70 4.21
CA ARG A 127 -0.78 -8.09 4.60
C ARG A 127 0.25 -8.18 5.72
N GLY A 128 -0.08 -8.90 6.79
CA GLY A 128 0.90 -9.32 7.80
C GLY A 128 1.57 -10.62 7.40
N HIS A 129 2.83 -10.81 7.77
CA HIS A 129 3.54 -12.08 7.57
C HIS A 129 3.55 -12.91 8.84
N SER A 130 3.46 -14.22 8.66
CA SER A 130 3.59 -15.23 9.70
C SER A 130 4.53 -16.31 9.19
N PRO A 131 5.43 -16.85 10.03
CA PRO A 131 6.31 -17.96 9.63
C PRO A 131 5.55 -19.17 9.07
N ASN A 132 4.28 -19.35 9.46
CA ASN A 132 3.46 -20.48 9.06
C ASN A 132 2.59 -20.23 7.80
N ASP A 133 2.56 -19.00 7.28
CA ASP A 133 1.61 -18.60 6.22
C ASP A 133 2.28 -18.34 4.87
N THR A 134 3.41 -19.03 4.60
CA THR A 134 4.09 -18.92 3.30
C THR A 134 3.17 -19.43 2.19
N ASN A 135 2.89 -18.59 1.20
CA ASN A 135 1.98 -18.93 0.10
C ASN A 135 2.68 -18.90 -1.26
N PHE A 136 1.93 -19.26 -2.30
CA PHE A 136 2.43 -19.32 -3.68
C PHE A 136 3.08 -18.00 -4.16
N ILE A 137 2.51 -16.84 -3.82
CA ILE A 137 3.06 -15.54 -4.19
C ILE A 137 4.42 -15.30 -3.52
N ASP A 138 4.62 -15.74 -2.27
CA ASP A 138 5.90 -15.61 -1.56
C ASP A 138 7.02 -16.40 -2.25
N TYR A 139 6.69 -17.56 -2.83
CA TYR A 139 7.65 -18.32 -3.63
C TYR A 139 7.98 -17.61 -4.95
N LEU A 140 6.98 -17.03 -5.62
CA LEU A 140 7.18 -16.31 -6.88
C LEU A 140 8.09 -15.09 -6.72
N ILE A 141 8.01 -14.37 -5.59
CA ILE A 141 8.80 -13.17 -5.32
C ILE A 141 10.31 -13.45 -5.40
N ARG A 142 10.76 -14.67 -5.08
CA ARG A 142 12.18 -15.07 -5.13
C ARG A 142 12.74 -15.16 -6.55
N TYR A 143 11.88 -15.20 -7.57
CA TYR A 143 12.28 -15.41 -8.96
C TYR A 143 11.69 -14.30 -9.85
N PRO A 144 12.43 -13.19 -10.07
CA PRO A 144 11.92 -12.01 -10.79
C PRO A 144 11.33 -12.29 -12.17
N PHE A 145 11.92 -13.23 -12.91
CA PHE A 145 11.40 -13.64 -14.21
C PHE A 145 10.09 -14.43 -14.09
N VAL A 146 9.99 -15.34 -13.12
CA VAL A 146 8.81 -16.20 -12.94
C VAL A 146 7.61 -15.36 -12.51
N ARG A 147 7.73 -14.49 -11.48
CA ARG A 147 6.62 -13.60 -11.08
C ARG A 147 6.08 -12.76 -12.23
N LYS A 148 6.96 -12.26 -13.10
CA LYS A 148 6.59 -11.47 -14.28
C LYS A 148 5.93 -12.33 -15.36
N ALA A 149 6.41 -13.55 -15.57
CA ALA A 149 5.79 -14.51 -16.48
C ALA A 149 4.38 -14.91 -16.00
N THR A 150 4.21 -15.13 -14.69
CA THR A 150 2.91 -15.48 -14.09
C THR A 150 1.83 -14.44 -14.39
N ILE A 151 2.09 -13.16 -14.11
CA ILE A 151 1.09 -12.11 -14.33
C ILE A 151 0.78 -11.90 -15.83
N ARG A 152 1.76 -12.11 -16.71
CA ARG A 152 1.56 -12.07 -18.17
C ARG A 152 0.73 -13.25 -18.66
N LEU A 153 0.93 -14.44 -18.11
CA LEU A 153 0.12 -15.61 -18.42
C LEU A 153 -1.33 -15.40 -17.96
N VAL A 154 -1.53 -14.89 -16.73
CA VAL A 154 -2.85 -14.55 -16.19
C VAL A 154 -3.56 -13.51 -17.08
N TYR A 155 -2.84 -12.49 -17.55
CA TYR A 155 -3.37 -11.53 -18.51
C TYR A 155 -3.76 -12.18 -19.85
N LEU A 156 -2.93 -13.08 -20.38
CA LEU A 156 -3.19 -13.79 -21.64
C LEU A 156 -4.47 -14.63 -21.54
N VAL A 157 -4.64 -15.37 -20.43
CA VAL A 157 -5.85 -16.15 -20.16
C VAL A 157 -7.07 -15.24 -20.07
N GLY A 158 -6.98 -14.11 -19.34
CA GLY A 158 -8.08 -13.14 -19.26
C GLY A 158 -8.46 -12.56 -20.63
N THR A 159 -7.46 -12.27 -21.46
CA THR A 159 -7.68 -11.78 -22.83
C THR A 159 -8.36 -12.85 -23.70
N ALA A 160 -7.94 -14.11 -23.60
CA ALA A 160 -8.57 -15.22 -24.32
C ALA A 160 -10.03 -15.43 -23.89
N LEU A 161 -10.31 -15.41 -22.58
CA LEU A 161 -11.68 -15.49 -22.05
C LEU A 161 -12.54 -14.33 -22.54
N LYS A 162 -11.99 -13.11 -22.54
CA LYS A 162 -12.67 -11.92 -23.05
C LYS A 162 -13.00 -12.06 -24.54
N SER A 163 -12.08 -12.54 -25.35
CA SER A 163 -12.34 -12.83 -26.77
C SER A 163 -13.45 -13.88 -26.96
N ALA A 164 -13.47 -14.92 -26.11
CA ALA A 164 -14.51 -15.95 -26.15
C ALA A 164 -15.92 -15.39 -25.89
N THR A 165 -16.04 -14.30 -25.12
CA THR A 165 -17.35 -13.63 -24.88
C THR A 165 -18.00 -13.07 -26.14
N GLY A 166 -17.23 -12.86 -27.22
CA GLY A 166 -17.75 -12.48 -28.53
C GLY A 166 -18.54 -13.58 -29.23
N PHE A 167 -18.25 -14.86 -28.90
CA PHE A 167 -18.97 -16.02 -29.44
C PHE A 167 -20.09 -16.49 -28.52
N TYR A 168 -19.91 -16.33 -27.21
CA TYR A 168 -20.91 -16.70 -26.20
C TYR A 168 -20.94 -15.66 -25.07
N SER A 169 -21.94 -14.78 -25.09
CA SER A 169 -22.06 -13.70 -24.10
C SER A 169 -22.73 -14.20 -22.82
N SER A 170 -21.93 -14.56 -21.82
CA SER A 170 -22.38 -14.87 -20.46
C SER A 170 -21.79 -13.87 -19.44
N PRO A 171 -22.60 -13.32 -18.51
CA PRO A 171 -22.09 -12.49 -17.42
C PRO A 171 -20.98 -13.17 -16.61
N ALA A 172 -21.14 -14.46 -16.30
CA ALA A 172 -20.15 -15.21 -15.53
C ALA A 172 -18.78 -15.30 -16.23
N ILE A 173 -18.76 -15.46 -17.55
CA ILE A 173 -17.51 -15.50 -18.33
C ILE A 173 -16.89 -14.10 -18.41
N LYS A 174 -17.69 -13.04 -18.52
CA LYS A 174 -17.20 -11.66 -18.48
C LYS A 174 -16.56 -11.34 -17.13
N ASP A 175 -17.20 -11.75 -16.03
CA ASP A 175 -16.67 -11.56 -14.68
C ASP A 175 -15.38 -12.36 -14.48
N LEU A 176 -15.35 -13.62 -14.92
CA LEU A 176 -14.14 -14.44 -14.87
C LEU A 176 -13.01 -13.82 -15.70
N ALA A 177 -13.29 -13.38 -16.93
CA ALA A 177 -12.31 -12.70 -17.78
C ALA A 177 -11.76 -11.46 -17.09
N ALA A 178 -12.61 -10.66 -16.43
CA ALA A 178 -12.20 -9.49 -15.68
C ALA A 178 -11.35 -9.84 -14.45
N GLN A 179 -11.64 -10.93 -13.74
CA GLN A 179 -10.81 -11.40 -12.63
C GLN A 179 -9.40 -11.78 -13.09
N PHE A 180 -9.27 -12.45 -14.24
CA PHE A 180 -7.96 -12.75 -14.84
C PHE A 180 -7.26 -11.50 -15.39
N GLU A 181 -7.94 -10.66 -16.17
CA GLU A 181 -7.35 -9.47 -16.81
C GLU A 181 -6.83 -8.43 -15.80
N ASN A 182 -7.38 -8.44 -14.58
CA ASN A 182 -6.98 -7.56 -13.49
C ASN A 182 -6.09 -8.26 -12.44
N GLY A 183 -5.89 -9.58 -12.55
CA GLY A 183 -5.08 -10.37 -11.63
C GLY A 183 -5.72 -10.69 -10.28
N TRP A 184 -7.03 -10.42 -10.10
CA TRP A 184 -7.77 -10.71 -8.87
C TRP A 184 -7.74 -12.20 -8.50
N ILE A 185 -7.68 -13.09 -9.49
CA ILE A 185 -7.56 -14.53 -9.24
C ILE A 185 -6.31 -14.90 -8.42
N LEU A 186 -5.22 -14.13 -8.55
CA LEU A 186 -4.00 -14.31 -7.77
C LEU A 186 -4.13 -13.67 -6.38
N TYR A 187 -4.90 -12.59 -6.29
CA TYR A 187 -5.13 -11.86 -5.05
C TYR A 187 -5.93 -12.71 -4.05
N GLU A 188 -6.93 -13.48 -4.52
CA GLU A 188 -7.72 -14.39 -3.66
C GLU A 188 -6.89 -15.55 -3.06
N ALA A 189 -5.71 -15.84 -3.62
CA ALA A 189 -4.79 -16.84 -3.07
C ALA A 189 -3.87 -16.29 -1.96
N VAL A 190 -3.93 -14.99 -1.67
CA VAL A 190 -3.12 -14.33 -0.64
C VAL A 190 -3.70 -14.61 0.75
N PRO A 191 -2.94 -15.16 1.70
CA PRO A 191 -3.36 -15.34 3.08
C PRO A 191 -3.83 -14.04 3.70
N GLN A 192 -4.97 -14.13 4.38
CA GLN A 192 -5.60 -12.99 5.02
C GLN A 192 -5.12 -12.89 6.47
N TYR A 193 -4.08 -12.10 6.67
CA TYR A 193 -3.53 -11.79 7.98
C TYR A 193 -3.74 -10.31 8.28
N GLY A 194 -4.51 -9.99 9.32
CA GLY A 194 -4.64 -8.62 9.82
C GLY A 194 -3.49 -8.27 10.75
N LEU A 195 -2.80 -7.17 10.48
CA LEU A 195 -1.69 -6.69 11.30
C LEU A 195 -1.75 -5.17 11.42
N VAL A 196 -1.52 -4.68 12.63
CA VAL A 196 -1.26 -3.27 12.92
C VAL A 196 -0.12 -3.18 13.90
N VAL A 197 0.78 -2.22 13.70
CA VAL A 197 1.94 -2.00 14.54
C VAL A 197 1.95 -0.58 15.08
N GLU A 198 2.29 -0.42 16.36
CA GLU A 198 2.72 0.86 16.91
C GLU A 198 4.23 0.97 16.86
N LEU A 199 4.72 2.04 16.25
CA LEU A 199 6.11 2.43 16.20
C LEU A 199 6.37 3.58 17.17
N GLY A 200 7.54 3.61 17.78
CA GLY A 200 8.06 4.78 18.50
C GLY A 200 8.49 5.88 17.55
N ALA A 201 8.79 7.07 18.10
CA ALA A 201 9.36 8.18 17.33
C ALA A 201 10.73 7.84 16.71
N ASP A 202 11.43 6.84 17.27
CA ASP A 202 12.69 6.30 16.78
C ASP A 202 12.51 5.17 15.74
N GLY A 203 11.27 4.81 15.40
CA GLY A 203 10.96 3.77 14.44
C GLY A 203 10.93 2.35 15.01
N LYS A 204 11.15 2.16 16.31
CA LYS A 204 11.08 0.82 16.92
C LYS A 204 9.63 0.37 17.12
N ILE A 205 9.38 -0.91 16.90
CA ILE A 205 8.08 -1.52 17.20
C ILE A 205 7.88 -1.54 18.72
N LEU A 206 6.84 -0.86 19.20
CA LEU A 206 6.44 -0.81 20.61
C LEU A 206 5.44 -1.91 20.95
N ARG A 207 4.46 -2.13 20.06
CA ARG A 207 3.48 -3.22 20.17
C ARG A 207 2.83 -3.52 18.82
N SER A 208 2.17 -4.66 18.73
CA SER A 208 1.48 -5.12 17.53
C SER A 208 0.17 -5.82 17.87
N PHE A 209 -0.83 -5.66 16.99
CA PHE A 209 -2.10 -6.35 17.07
C PHE A 209 -2.26 -7.26 15.86
N HIS A 210 -2.65 -8.50 16.11
CA HIS A 210 -2.65 -9.56 15.11
C HIS A 210 -4.04 -10.19 15.00
N SER A 211 -4.43 -10.49 13.76
CA SER A 211 -5.63 -11.24 13.41
C SER A 211 -5.25 -12.30 12.36
N PRO A 212 -4.63 -13.41 12.79
CA PRO A 212 -4.19 -14.49 11.90
C PRO A 212 -5.34 -15.36 11.37
N LYS A 213 -6.53 -15.33 12.01
CA LYS A 213 -7.68 -16.18 11.69
C LYS A 213 -8.85 -15.38 11.09
N TYR A 214 -8.56 -14.53 10.11
CA TYR A 214 -9.55 -13.93 9.19
C TYR A 214 -10.56 -12.90 9.75
N LYS A 215 -10.69 -12.74 11.08
CA LYS A 215 -11.71 -11.82 11.67
C LYS A 215 -11.58 -10.38 11.17
N ILE A 216 -10.37 -9.94 10.90
CA ILE A 216 -10.05 -8.69 10.22
C ILE A 216 -8.71 -8.86 9.53
N HIS A 217 -8.58 -8.33 8.31
CA HIS A 217 -7.42 -8.52 7.44
C HIS A 217 -7.34 -7.42 6.38
N MET A 218 -6.25 -7.38 5.60
CA MET A 218 -6.06 -6.40 4.51
C MET A 218 -6.37 -4.98 4.97
N LEU A 219 -5.64 -4.56 6.00
CA LEU A 219 -5.86 -3.28 6.67
C LEU A 219 -5.16 -2.19 5.88
N SER A 220 -5.92 -1.21 5.42
CA SER A 220 -5.38 -0.07 4.68
C SER A 220 -5.32 1.21 5.49
N GLU A 221 -6.02 1.27 6.63
CA GLU A 221 -6.09 2.49 7.44
C GLU A 221 -6.16 2.17 8.93
N VAL A 222 -5.59 3.06 9.74
CA VAL A 222 -5.61 2.97 11.20
C VAL A 222 -5.76 4.33 11.84
N LEU A 223 -6.73 4.51 12.74
CA LEU A 223 -6.97 5.79 13.41
C LEU A 223 -7.13 5.61 14.92
N GLU A 224 -6.27 6.26 15.71
CA GLU A 224 -6.41 6.33 17.16
C GLU A 224 -7.33 7.48 17.57
N HIS A 225 -8.50 7.16 18.13
CA HIS A 225 -9.50 8.14 18.54
C HIS A 225 -10.26 7.66 19.79
N ASP A 226 -10.39 8.54 20.79
CA ASP A 226 -11.13 8.32 22.04
C ASP A 226 -10.87 6.99 22.77
N GLY A 227 -9.60 6.60 22.87
CA GLY A 227 -9.20 5.35 23.54
C GLY A 227 -9.46 4.10 22.71
N TYR A 228 -9.78 4.26 21.43
CA TYR A 228 -9.93 3.17 20.48
C TYR A 228 -9.00 3.34 19.29
N LEU A 229 -8.66 2.21 18.69
CA LEU A 229 -7.99 2.11 17.42
C LEU A 229 -8.99 1.61 16.38
N TYR A 230 -9.35 2.46 15.42
CA TYR A 230 -10.25 2.12 14.32
C TYR A 230 -9.44 1.59 13.15
N LEU A 231 -9.92 0.52 12.53
CA LEU A 231 -9.20 -0.25 11.52
C LEU A 231 -10.01 -0.30 10.23
N GLY A 232 -9.51 0.36 9.19
CA GLY A 232 -10.08 0.36 7.85
C GLY A 232 -9.50 -0.74 6.98
N SER A 233 -10.34 -1.32 6.12
CA SER A 233 -9.94 -2.31 5.14
C SER A 233 -10.75 -2.11 3.86
N TYR A 234 -10.11 -2.31 2.71
CA TYR A 234 -10.77 -2.31 1.40
C TYR A 234 -11.46 -3.64 1.06
N ARG A 235 -11.46 -4.61 1.99
CA ARG A 235 -12.04 -5.95 1.78
C ARG A 235 -13.07 -6.34 2.84
N ASN A 236 -12.87 -5.92 4.09
CA ASN A 236 -13.84 -6.23 5.13
C ASN A 236 -15.11 -5.39 4.93
N PRO A 237 -16.32 -5.98 5.07
CA PRO A 237 -17.59 -5.25 4.96
C PRO A 237 -17.95 -4.45 6.23
N PHE A 238 -16.98 -4.25 7.13
CA PHE A 238 -17.16 -3.59 8.43
C PHE A 238 -15.89 -2.82 8.80
N LEU A 239 -16.05 -1.85 9.71
CA LEU A 239 -14.94 -1.18 10.37
C LEU A 239 -14.51 -1.96 11.62
N GLY A 240 -13.22 -2.24 11.76
CA GLY A 240 -12.69 -2.83 12.99
C GLY A 240 -12.47 -1.79 14.08
N ARG A 241 -12.55 -2.19 15.35
CA ARG A 241 -12.08 -1.36 16.46
C ARG A 241 -11.44 -2.19 17.58
N ILE A 242 -10.39 -1.65 18.18
CA ILE A 242 -9.69 -2.23 19.33
C ILE A 242 -9.69 -1.19 20.45
N LYS A 243 -9.95 -1.59 21.70
CA LYS A 243 -9.81 -0.71 22.87
C LYS A 243 -8.34 -0.62 23.27
N LEU A 244 -7.82 0.59 23.46
CA LEU A 244 -6.41 0.87 23.78
C LEU A 244 -6.15 1.04 25.28
#